data_AF-A0A2H3CIQ3-F1
#
_entry.id   AF-A0A2H3CIQ3-F1
#
_cell.length_a   1.000
_cell.length_b   1.000
_cell.length_c   1.000
_cell.angle_alpha   90.00
_cell.angle_beta   90.00
_cell.angle_gamma   90.00
#
_symmetry.space_group_name_H-M   'P 1'
#
loop_
_entity.id
_entity.type
_entity.pdbx_description
1 polymer ?
#
loop_
_entity_poly.entity_id
_entity_poly.type
_entity_poly.pdbx_seq_one_letter_code
_entity_poly.pdbx_strand_id
1 'polypeptide(L)'
;MTSPSITQLPEASQFNGKNLATWRVKITEIISGKGLWGYVDGSIPCPPTVQTTQGTAPTTTPLPPDPTPLYSSTPSSDKWKFQDSHVRSHIILNVSDPIGLGVKTTGSAKEAWDSI
;
A
#
# COMPACT_ATOMS: atom_id res chain seq x y z
N MET A 1 -4.35 -6.36 -19.43
CA MET A 1 -3.85 -6.09 -18.07
C MET A 1 -5.05 -5.94 -17.16
N THR A 2 -5.17 -6.77 -16.13
CA THR A 2 -6.27 -6.71 -15.16
C THR A 2 -5.96 -5.62 -14.15
N SER A 3 -6.81 -4.60 -14.03
CA SER A 3 -6.67 -3.60 -12.96
C SER A 3 -6.75 -4.29 -11.60
N PRO A 4 -5.90 -3.93 -10.63
CA PRO A 4 -5.91 -4.60 -9.34
C PRO A 4 -7.20 -4.23 -8.59
N SER A 5 -7.92 -5.25 -8.12
CA SER A 5 -9.21 -5.09 -7.46
C SER A 5 -9.06 -4.97 -5.94
N ILE A 6 -9.89 -4.10 -5.35
CA ILE A 6 -10.03 -3.99 -3.90
C ILE A 6 -10.99 -5.08 -3.41
N THR A 7 -10.54 -5.88 -2.44
CA THR A 7 -11.41 -6.84 -1.77
C THR A 7 -12.10 -6.16 -0.58
N GLN A 8 -13.43 -6.09 -0.62
CA GLN A 8 -14.24 -5.60 0.48
C GLN A 8 -14.90 -6.75 1.24
N LEU A 9 -14.85 -6.66 2.56
CA LEU A 9 -15.59 -7.52 3.47
C LEU A 9 -17.09 -7.15 3.43
N PRO A 10 -17.99 -8.10 3.72
CA PRO A 10 -19.37 -7.78 4.01
C PRO A 10 -19.46 -6.70 5.10
N GLU A 11 -20.45 -5.82 5.03
CA GLU A 11 -20.60 -4.67 5.95
C GLU A 11 -20.51 -5.08 7.42
N ALA A 12 -21.20 -6.18 7.81
CA ALA A 12 -21.16 -6.73 9.16
C ALA A 12 -19.76 -7.20 9.64
N SER A 13 -18.80 -7.33 8.73
CA SER A 13 -17.42 -7.73 8.99
C SER A 13 -16.40 -6.59 8.88
N GLN A 14 -16.81 -5.39 8.44
CA GLN A 14 -15.95 -4.21 8.41
C GLN A 14 -15.62 -3.75 9.84
N PHE A 15 -14.51 -3.03 10.00
CA PHE A 15 -14.12 -2.52 11.31
C PHE A 15 -15.13 -1.47 11.77
N ASN A 16 -15.68 -1.69 12.97
CA ASN A 16 -16.73 -0.84 13.55
C ASN A 16 -16.37 -0.33 14.96
N GLY A 17 -15.09 -0.37 15.33
CA GLY A 17 -14.61 -0.02 16.68
C GLY A 17 -14.78 -1.11 17.73
N LYS A 18 -15.52 -2.19 17.46
CA LYS A 18 -15.78 -3.27 18.44
C LYS A 18 -15.20 -4.62 18.03
N ASN A 19 -14.84 -4.82 16.77
CA ASN A 19 -14.41 -6.10 16.20
C ASN A 19 -12.94 -6.12 15.75
N LEU A 20 -12.06 -5.33 16.39
CA LEU A 20 -10.68 -5.11 15.98
C LEU A 20 -9.90 -6.41 15.70
N ALA A 21 -9.92 -7.37 16.64
CA ALA A 21 -9.15 -8.61 16.52
C ALA A 21 -9.57 -9.42 15.27
N THR A 22 -10.87 -9.63 15.09
CA THR A 22 -11.42 -10.36 13.94
C THR A 22 -11.18 -9.64 12.63
N TRP A 23 -11.34 -8.31 12.62
CA TRP A 23 -11.09 -7.50 11.44
C TRP A 23 -9.61 -7.53 11.03
N ARG A 24 -8.68 -7.40 12.00
CA ARG A 24 -7.24 -7.44 11.73
C ARG A 24 -6.83 -8.74 11.06
N VAL A 25 -7.31 -9.89 11.56
CA VAL A 25 -7.05 -11.19 10.94
C VAL A 25 -7.50 -11.20 9.47
N LYS A 26 -8.72 -10.74 9.19
CA LYS A 26 -9.26 -10.72 7.82
C LYS A 26 -8.46 -9.81 6.88
N ILE A 27 -8.12 -8.60 7.33
CA ILE A 27 -7.37 -7.65 6.50
C ILE A 27 -5.93 -8.08 6.30
N THR A 28 -5.29 -8.64 7.33
CA THR A 28 -3.97 -9.25 7.20
C THR A 28 -3.98 -10.36 6.16
N GLU A 29 -4.95 -11.27 6.17
CA GLU A 29 -5.03 -12.34 5.15
C GLU A 29 -5.27 -11.79 3.74
N ILE A 30 -6.15 -10.78 3.58
CA ILE A 30 -6.42 -10.15 2.27
C ILE A 30 -5.16 -9.51 1.70
N ILE A 31 -4.38 -8.81 2.52
CA ILE A 31 -3.17 -8.08 2.08
C ILE A 31 -2.00 -9.05 1.89
N SER A 32 -1.79 -9.99 2.82
CA SER A 32 -0.74 -11.00 2.76
C SER A 32 -0.94 -11.97 1.60
N GLY A 33 -2.18 -12.38 1.31
CA GLY A 33 -2.50 -13.22 0.15
C GLY A 33 -2.17 -12.56 -1.20
N LYS A 34 -2.00 -11.23 -1.23
CA LYS A 34 -1.55 -10.46 -2.40
C LYS A 34 -0.03 -10.20 -2.39
N GLY A 35 0.69 -10.62 -1.35
CA GLY A 35 2.12 -10.34 -1.17
C GLY A 35 2.42 -8.87 -0.82
N LEU A 36 1.45 -8.13 -0.29
CA LEU A 36 1.54 -6.68 -0.07
C LEU A 36 1.73 -6.29 1.41
N TRP A 37 1.90 -7.25 2.31
CA TRP A 37 2.03 -6.98 3.74
C TRP A 37 3.23 -6.09 4.09
N GLY A 38 4.29 -6.16 3.28
CA GLY A 38 5.50 -5.34 3.42
C GLY A 38 5.25 -3.82 3.42
N TYR A 39 4.14 -3.35 2.82
CA TYR A 39 3.75 -1.94 2.82
C TYR A 39 3.05 -1.52 4.12
N VAL A 40 2.52 -2.48 4.88
CA VAL A 40 1.83 -2.26 6.16
C VAL A 40 2.84 -2.28 7.31
N ASP A 41 3.70 -3.30 7.37
CA ASP A 41 4.70 -3.44 8.43
C ASP A 41 5.89 -2.47 8.23
N GLY A 42 6.15 -2.03 6.99
CA GLY A 42 7.24 -1.15 6.62
C GLY A 42 8.49 -1.88 6.10
N SER A 43 8.43 -3.20 5.91
CA SER A 43 9.51 -4.01 5.36
C SER A 43 9.82 -3.68 3.89
N ILE A 44 8.86 -3.08 3.16
CA ILE A 44 9.05 -2.52 1.81
C ILE A 44 9.00 -0.98 1.92
N PRO A 45 10.14 -0.31 2.19
CA PRO A 45 10.17 1.14 2.31
C PRO A 45 10.04 1.83 0.95
N CYS A 46 9.55 3.07 0.96
CA CYS A 46 9.55 3.92 -0.24
C CYS A 46 11.01 4.16 -0.66
N PRO A 47 11.39 3.86 -1.92
CA PRO A 47 12.75 4.12 -2.38
C PRO A 47 13.04 5.62 -2.32
N PRO A 48 14.27 6.02 -1.93
CA PRO A 48 14.66 7.41 -1.91
C PRO A 48 14.47 8.02 -3.29
N THR A 49 13.90 9.22 -3.34
CA THR A 49 13.80 9.96 -4.61
C THR A 49 15.23 10.31 -5.02
N VAL A 50 15.74 9.68 -6.07
CA VAL A 50 17.00 10.12 -6.69
C VAL A 50 16.75 11.53 -7.20
N GLN A 51 17.20 12.53 -6.44
CA GLN A 51 17.31 13.89 -6.95
C GLN A 51 18.40 13.85 -8.00
N THR A 52 18.02 13.98 -9.28
CA THR A 52 18.97 14.23 -10.34
C THR A 52 19.57 15.61 -10.11
N THR A 53 20.67 15.71 -9.36
CA THR A 53 21.58 16.84 -9.51
C THR A 53 22.07 16.79 -10.95
N GLN A 54 21.68 17.78 -11.76
CA GLN A 54 22.15 17.97 -13.13
C GLN A 54 23.67 18.17 -13.11
N GLY A 55 24.42 17.08 -13.16
CA GLY A 55 25.82 17.03 -13.54
C GLY A 55 25.89 16.65 -15.01
N THR A 56 26.38 17.56 -15.84
CA THR A 56 26.53 17.39 -17.28
C THR A 56 27.45 16.19 -17.58
N ALA A 57 26.89 15.08 -18.05
CA ALA A 57 27.62 13.93 -18.58
C ALA A 57 26.84 13.33 -19.77
N PRO A 58 27.52 12.78 -20.79
CA PRO A 58 26.95 12.59 -22.12
C PRO A 58 25.80 11.57 -22.17
N THR A 59 24.80 11.93 -22.97
CA THR A 59 23.55 11.20 -23.22
C THR A 59 23.79 9.78 -23.74
N THR A 60 23.76 8.80 -22.85
CA THR A 60 23.30 7.44 -23.19
C THR A 60 21.80 7.37 -22.90
N THR A 61 21.01 7.14 -23.94
CA THR A 61 19.57 6.86 -23.84
C THR A 61 19.33 5.77 -22.80
N PRO A 62 18.61 6.03 -21.68
CA PRO A 62 18.30 4.99 -20.71
C PRO A 62 17.37 3.96 -21.36
N LEU A 63 17.75 2.69 -21.33
CA LEU A 63 16.86 1.58 -21.66
C LEU A 63 15.62 1.66 -20.77
N PRO A 64 14.39 1.38 -21.27
CA PRO A 64 13.21 1.35 -20.41
C PRO A 64 13.48 0.46 -19.18
N PRO A 65 13.09 0.89 -17.97
CA PRO A 65 13.32 0.11 -16.76
C PRO A 65 12.65 -1.26 -16.92
N ASP A 66 13.39 -2.32 -16.59
CA ASP A 66 12.88 -3.68 -16.58
C ASP A 66 11.62 -3.75 -15.71
N PRO A 67 10.55 -4.45 -16.16
CA PRO A 67 9.30 -4.52 -15.41
C PRO A 67 9.56 -5.15 -14.04
N THR A 68 9.50 -4.32 -12.99
CA THR A 68 9.68 -4.81 -11.62
C THR A 68 8.65 -5.90 -11.31
N PRO A 69 9.08 -7.10 -10.87
CA PRO A 69 8.17 -8.16 -10.47
C PRO A 69 7.17 -7.66 -9.41
N LEU A 70 5.92 -8.15 -9.46
CA LEU A 70 4.87 -7.75 -8.51
C LEU A 70 5.25 -8.00 -7.05
N TYR A 71 6.11 -8.98 -6.80
CA TYR A 71 6.61 -9.38 -5.48
C TYR A 71 8.00 -8.83 -5.16
N SER A 72 8.51 -7.88 -5.95
CA SER A 72 9.79 -7.27 -5.66
C SER A 72 9.73 -6.52 -4.32
N SER A 73 10.73 -6.76 -3.48
CA SER A 73 10.95 -6.02 -2.23
C SER A 73 11.60 -4.65 -2.48
N THR A 74 11.98 -4.34 -3.72
CA THR A 74 12.62 -3.09 -4.15
C THR A 74 11.88 -2.46 -5.33
N PRO A 75 10.63 -2.00 -5.15
CA PRO A 75 9.87 -1.33 -6.19
C PRO A 75 10.48 0.02 -6.59
N SER A 76 10.23 0.47 -7.82
CA SER A 76 10.45 1.87 -8.21
C SER A 76 9.54 2.80 -7.39
N SER A 77 9.86 4.10 -7.31
CA SER A 77 9.07 5.05 -6.50
C SER A 77 7.60 5.11 -6.95
N ASP A 78 7.33 5.14 -8.25
CA ASP A 78 5.96 5.18 -8.77
C ASP A 78 5.22 3.86 -8.52
N LYS A 79 5.91 2.73 -8.65
CA LYS A 79 5.34 1.42 -8.35
C LYS A 79 5.03 1.29 -6.86
N TRP A 80 5.92 1.77 -6.00
CA TRP A 80 5.73 1.80 -4.55
C TRP A 80 4.49 2.61 -4.18
N LYS A 81 4.37 3.85 -4.67
CA LYS A 81 3.22 4.73 -4.40
C LYS A 81 1.89 4.12 -4.86
N PHE A 82 1.89 3.47 -6.03
CA PHE A 82 0.71 2.79 -6.54
C PHE A 82 0.28 1.64 -5.62
N GLN A 83 1.22 0.78 -5.20
CA GLN A 83 0.93 -0.35 -4.32
C GLN A 83 0.56 0.11 -2.91
N ASP A 84 1.27 1.08 -2.35
CA ASP A 84 0.96 1.67 -1.05
C ASP A 84 -0.47 2.25 -1.03
N SER A 85 -0.85 3.05 -2.03
CA SER A 85 -2.22 3.57 -2.18
C SER A 85 -3.25 2.44 -2.31
N HIS A 86 -2.89 1.36 -3.01
CA HIS A 86 -3.75 0.19 -3.18
C HIS A 86 -3.98 -0.58 -1.88
N VAL A 87 -2.92 -0.75 -1.06
CA VAL A 87 -3.02 -1.37 0.28
C VAL A 87 -3.79 -0.47 1.23
N ARG A 88 -3.51 0.83 1.23
CA ARG A 88 -4.27 1.82 2.01
C ARG A 88 -5.76 1.77 1.68
N SER A 89 -6.11 1.62 0.40
CA SER A 89 -7.50 1.46 -0.03
C SER A 89 -8.16 0.20 0.54
N HIS A 90 -7.44 -0.93 0.62
CA HIS A 90 -7.95 -2.13 1.29
C HIS A 90 -8.23 -1.89 2.77
N ILE A 91 -7.38 -1.13 3.45
CA ILE A 91 -7.56 -0.81 4.88
C ILE A 91 -8.79 0.09 5.06
N ILE A 92 -8.79 1.27 4.43
CA ILE A 92 -9.81 2.31 4.65
C ILE A 92 -11.20 1.83 4.21
N LEU A 93 -11.32 1.17 3.05
CA LEU A 93 -12.63 0.75 2.51
C LEU A 93 -13.21 -0.48 3.22
N ASN A 94 -12.50 -1.01 4.21
CA ASN A 94 -12.99 -2.05 5.11
C ASN A 94 -13.22 -1.53 6.54
N VAL A 95 -13.30 -0.22 6.72
CA VAL A 95 -13.72 0.44 7.96
C VAL A 95 -15.08 1.09 7.72
N SER A 96 -16.05 0.87 8.61
CA SER A 96 -17.44 1.33 8.40
C SER A 96 -17.58 2.85 8.50
N ASP A 97 -16.83 3.47 9.40
CA ASP A 97 -16.76 4.93 9.56
C ASP A 97 -15.30 5.35 9.83
N PRO A 98 -14.46 5.46 8.78
CA PRO A 98 -13.04 5.74 8.97
C PRO A 98 -12.79 7.09 9.63
N ILE A 99 -13.66 8.09 9.43
CA ILE A 99 -13.51 9.41 10.04
C ILE A 99 -13.93 9.39 11.50
N GLY A 100 -15.11 8.84 11.81
CA GLY A 100 -15.60 8.76 13.20
C GLY A 100 -14.76 7.82 14.08
N LEU A 101 -14.06 6.86 13.49
CA LEU A 101 -13.14 5.96 14.19
C LEU A 101 -11.68 6.48 14.24
N GLY A 102 -11.41 7.68 13.71
CA GLY A 102 -10.09 8.32 13.84
C GLY A 102 -9.00 7.76 12.91
N VAL A 103 -9.39 7.06 11.83
CA VAL A 103 -8.44 6.48 10.88
C VAL A 103 -7.76 7.56 10.04
N LYS A 104 -6.43 7.48 9.93
CA LYS A 104 -5.66 8.33 9.01
C LYS A 104 -5.93 7.90 7.57
N THR A 105 -6.72 8.69 6.84
CA THR A 105 -7.09 8.39 5.44
C THR A 105 -6.08 8.90 4.40
N THR A 106 -5.11 9.71 4.84
CA THR A 106 -4.01 10.26 4.03
C THR A 106 -2.67 9.65 4.45
N GLY A 107 -1.64 9.81 3.61
CA GLY A 107 -0.32 9.22 3.86
C GLY A 107 -0.23 7.78 3.39
N SER A 108 0.60 6.99 4.05
CA SER A 108 0.92 5.61 3.70
C SER A 108 -0.10 4.59 4.22
N ALA A 109 -0.07 3.38 3.66
CA ALA A 109 -0.83 2.24 4.17
C ALA A 109 -0.46 1.91 5.63
N LYS A 110 0.83 2.02 5.97
CA LYS A 110 1.33 1.86 7.33
C LYS A 110 0.70 2.87 8.29
N GLU A 111 0.66 4.14 7.93
CA GLU A 111 0.05 5.19 8.77
C GLU A 111 -1.45 4.96 8.98
N ALA A 112 -2.16 4.50 7.95
CA ALA A 112 -3.57 4.12 8.08
C ALA A 112 -3.74 2.92 9.03
N TRP A 113 -2.92 1.88 8.88
CA TRP A 113 -2.95 0.70 9.75
C TRP A 113 -2.63 1.02 11.21
N ASP A 114 -1.58 1.80 11.46
CA ASP A 114 -1.13 2.17 12.80
C ASP A 114 -2.13 3.09 13.53
N SER A 115 -3.05 3.73 12.79
CA SER A 115 -4.11 4.56 13.37
C SER A 115 -5.35 3.79 13.86
N ILE A 116 -5.44 2.49 13.58
CA ILE A 116 -6.59 1.62 13.90
C ILE A 116 -6.33 0.76 15.14
#